data_AF-A0A2H9NYL3-F1
#
_entry.id   AF-A0A2H9NYL3-F1
#
_cell.length_a   1.000
_cell.length_b   1.000
_cell.length_c   1.000
_cell.angle_alpha   90.00
_cell.angle_beta   90.00
_cell.angle_gamma   90.00
#
_symmetry.space_group_name_H-M   'P 1'
#
loop_
_entity.id
_entity.type
_entity.pdbx_description
1 polymer ?
#
loop_
_entity_poly.entity_id
_entity_poly.type
_entity_poly.pdbx_seq_one_letter_code
_entity_poly.pdbx_strand_id
1 'polypeptide(L)'
;MKKKGAFELSIGTVVVIVIAMALLIMGLVLVRNIFTGATESVDRIDDGIKEEIQGVFSTERDDVIVKLGESRTAKVKANGERFGIVLGARTPDGSAARGRERLQYQLSLEEPTGNNCASLIGTTATKNLFETPLDSYRGFDQYDGANAYALIELNIPEGTASCTQKIYIDVKDTDSGLTEPYVGTFFRIEVLKSGIFG
;
A
#
# COMPACT_ATOMS: atom_id res chain seq x y z
N MET A 1 -29.22 -61.93 -2.67
CA MET A 1 -29.35 -60.50 -2.29
C MET A 1 -28.10 -60.05 -1.54
N LYS A 2 -27.10 -59.43 -2.20
CA LYS A 2 -25.89 -58.84 -1.58
C LYS A 2 -25.35 -57.60 -2.30
N LYS A 3 -26.13 -56.97 -3.21
CA LYS A 3 -25.67 -55.82 -4.02
C LYS A 3 -26.14 -54.44 -3.53
N LYS A 4 -26.99 -54.35 -2.49
CA LYS A 4 -27.54 -53.07 -2.02
C LYS A 4 -26.64 -52.34 -1.00
N GLY A 5 -25.98 -53.04 -0.09
CA GLY A 5 -25.15 -52.40 0.95
C GLY A 5 -23.84 -51.77 0.44
N ALA A 6 -23.27 -52.26 -0.67
CA ALA A 6 -22.07 -51.68 -1.25
C ALA A 6 -22.31 -50.33 -1.94
N PHE A 7 -23.56 -50.07 -2.38
CA PHE A 7 -23.93 -48.85 -3.09
C PHE A 7 -24.19 -47.66 -2.14
N GLU A 8 -24.69 -47.93 -0.92
CA GLU A 8 -24.84 -46.91 0.11
C GLU A 8 -23.49 -46.44 0.67
N LEU A 9 -22.52 -47.37 0.79
CA LEU A 9 -21.19 -47.01 1.28
C LEU A 9 -20.45 -46.07 0.31
N SER A 10 -20.61 -46.25 -1.01
CA SER A 10 -19.97 -45.39 -2.02
C SER A 10 -20.57 -43.98 -2.08
N ILE A 11 -21.88 -43.85 -1.83
CA ILE A 11 -22.55 -42.54 -1.85
C ILE A 11 -22.11 -41.72 -0.62
N GLY A 12 -22.03 -42.34 0.55
CA GLY A 12 -21.57 -41.67 1.77
C GLY A 12 -20.16 -41.08 1.62
N THR A 13 -19.22 -41.85 1.07
CA THR A 13 -17.84 -41.36 0.86
C THR A 13 -17.77 -40.21 -0.14
N VAL A 14 -18.57 -40.24 -1.20
CA VAL A 14 -18.58 -39.16 -2.21
C VAL A 14 -19.10 -37.86 -1.60
N VAL A 15 -20.16 -37.92 -0.80
CA VAL A 15 -20.71 -36.73 -0.14
C VAL A 15 -19.69 -36.11 0.82
N VAL A 16 -18.99 -36.94 1.60
CA VAL A 16 -17.95 -36.45 2.53
C VAL A 16 -16.81 -35.76 1.78
N ILE A 17 -16.35 -36.33 0.66
CA ILE A 17 -15.28 -35.73 -0.16
C ILE A 17 -15.71 -34.37 -0.73
N VAL A 18 -16.93 -34.27 -1.25
CA VAL A 18 -17.44 -33.01 -1.83
C VAL A 18 -17.55 -31.92 -0.75
N ILE A 19 -18.07 -32.27 0.44
CA ILE A 19 -18.14 -31.34 1.57
C ILE A 19 -16.73 -30.91 2.00
N ALA A 20 -15.79 -31.85 2.09
CA ALA A 20 -14.40 -31.54 2.45
C ALA A 20 -13.74 -30.57 1.45
N MET A 21 -13.92 -30.80 0.14
CA MET A 21 -13.41 -29.90 -0.90
C MET A 21 -14.09 -28.52 -0.85
N ALA A 22 -15.40 -28.46 -0.61
CA ALA A 22 -16.12 -27.20 -0.46
C ALA A 22 -15.63 -26.39 0.74
N LEU A 23 -15.42 -27.03 1.89
CA LEU A 23 -14.89 -26.39 3.11
C LEU A 23 -13.44 -25.92 2.93
N LEU A 24 -12.61 -26.68 2.21
CA LEU A 24 -11.22 -26.31 1.94
C LEU A 24 -11.14 -25.08 1.03
N ILE A 25 -11.95 -25.04 -0.03
CA ILE A 25 -12.02 -23.87 -0.93
C ILE A 25 -12.56 -22.66 -0.19
N MET A 26 -13.64 -22.80 0.60
CA MET A 26 -14.17 -21.69 1.41
C MET A 26 -13.14 -21.21 2.45
N GLY A 27 -12.41 -22.11 3.08
CA GLY A 27 -11.33 -21.78 4.01
C GLY A 27 -10.25 -20.94 3.33
N LEU A 28 -9.79 -21.34 2.14
CA LEU A 28 -8.82 -20.58 1.36
C LEU A 28 -9.36 -19.22 0.90
N VAL A 29 -10.63 -19.12 0.50
CA VAL A 29 -11.25 -17.85 0.12
C VAL A 29 -11.38 -16.90 1.32
N LEU A 30 -11.76 -17.42 2.49
CA LEU A 30 -11.84 -16.64 3.72
C LEU A 30 -10.46 -16.11 4.13
N VAL A 31 -9.44 -16.98 4.10
CA VAL A 31 -8.06 -16.60 4.40
C VAL A 31 -7.57 -15.53 3.41
N ARG A 32 -7.82 -15.70 2.10
CA ARG A 32 -7.47 -14.69 1.09
C ARG A 32 -8.19 -13.35 1.33
N ASN A 33 -9.48 -13.38 1.65
CA ASN A 33 -10.26 -12.15 1.87
C ASN A 33 -9.82 -11.37 3.12
N ILE A 34 -9.29 -12.05 4.13
CA ILE A 34 -8.68 -11.40 5.30
C ILE A 34 -7.37 -10.70 4.89
N PHE A 35 -6.54 -11.36 4.08
CA PHE A 35 -5.25 -10.80 3.66
C PHE A 35 -5.36 -9.68 2.62
N THR A 36 -6.35 -9.70 1.72
CA THR A 36 -6.55 -8.61 0.74
C THR A 36 -7.13 -7.32 1.34
N GLY A 37 -7.61 -7.36 2.59
CA GLY A 37 -8.19 -6.20 3.28
C GLY A 37 -7.22 -5.45 4.19
N ALA A 38 -6.06 -6.05 4.48
CA ALA A 38 -5.02 -5.41 5.27
C ALA A 38 -4.12 -4.62 4.31
N THR A 39 -4.02 -3.31 4.53
CA THR A 39 -2.86 -2.59 4.02
C THR A 39 -1.64 -3.18 4.71
N GLU A 40 -0.87 -4.03 4.03
CA GLU A 40 0.35 -4.60 4.63
C GLU A 40 1.37 -3.47 4.81
N SER A 41 1.77 -3.25 6.06
CA SER A 41 2.92 -2.38 6.34
C SER A 41 4.15 -3.01 5.72
N VAL A 42 4.91 -2.21 4.97
CA VAL A 42 6.18 -2.64 4.43
C VAL A 42 7.32 -2.10 5.30
N ASP A 43 8.07 -2.98 5.95
CA ASP A 43 9.22 -2.53 6.74
C ASP A 43 10.49 -2.32 5.89
N ARG A 44 10.56 -2.97 4.72
CA ARG A 44 11.70 -2.89 3.79
C ARG A 44 11.27 -3.12 2.34
N ILE A 45 11.90 -2.41 1.41
CA ILE A 45 11.75 -2.68 -0.03
C ILE A 45 12.65 -3.87 -0.39
N ASP A 46 12.03 -5.01 -0.67
CA ASP A 46 12.69 -6.21 -1.19
C ASP A 46 12.38 -6.44 -2.69
N ASP A 47 12.95 -7.50 -3.26
CA ASP A 47 12.82 -7.79 -4.68
C ASP A 47 11.39 -8.21 -5.07
N GLY A 48 10.63 -8.85 -4.17
CA GLY A 48 9.23 -9.19 -4.43
C GLY A 48 8.35 -7.95 -4.54
N ILE A 49 8.62 -6.93 -3.72
CA ILE A 49 7.93 -5.64 -3.80
C ILE A 49 8.26 -4.91 -5.10
N LYS A 50 9.52 -4.93 -5.53
CA LYS A 50 9.93 -4.34 -6.81
C LYS A 50 9.23 -5.02 -7.98
N GLU A 51 9.21 -6.35 -8.00
CA GLU A 51 8.56 -7.14 -9.04
C GLU A 51 7.07 -6.82 -9.15
N GLU A 52 6.36 -6.68 -8.03
CA GLU A 52 4.95 -6.31 -8.05
C GLU A 52 4.73 -4.91 -8.64
N ILE A 53 5.54 -3.92 -8.23
CA ILE A 53 5.45 -2.57 -8.77
C ILE A 53 5.81 -2.55 -10.27
N GLN A 54 6.83 -3.30 -10.69
CA GLN A 54 7.19 -3.46 -12.10
C GLN A 54 6.07 -4.11 -12.91
N GLY A 55 5.39 -5.11 -12.33
CA GLY A 55 4.21 -5.73 -12.92
C GLY A 55 3.10 -4.71 -13.17
N VAL A 56 2.83 -3.83 -12.20
CA VAL A 56 1.85 -2.75 -12.37
C VAL A 56 2.31 -1.74 -13.41
N PHE A 57 3.59 -1.31 -13.45
CA PHE A 57 4.13 -0.44 -14.51
C PHE A 57 4.03 -1.03 -15.93
N SER A 58 4.03 -2.36 -16.04
CA SER A 58 3.88 -3.05 -17.33
C SER A 58 2.43 -3.18 -17.80
N THR A 59 1.48 -3.12 -16.86
CA THR A 59 0.04 -3.30 -17.12
C THR A 59 -0.67 -1.95 -17.23
N GLU A 60 -0.29 -1.01 -16.38
CA GLU A 60 -0.82 0.34 -16.30
C GLU A 60 0.16 1.31 -16.96
N ARG A 61 -0.35 2.32 -17.67
CA ARG A 61 0.52 3.34 -18.31
C ARG A 61 0.99 4.41 -17.32
N ASP A 62 0.77 4.22 -16.04
CA ASP A 62 1.08 5.20 -15.00
C ASP A 62 2.59 5.33 -14.81
N ASP A 63 3.07 6.56 -14.61
CA ASP A 63 4.49 6.84 -14.38
C ASP A 63 4.86 6.81 -12.89
N VAL A 64 3.86 6.79 -12.01
CA VAL A 64 4.01 6.71 -10.55
C VAL A 64 2.95 5.81 -9.95
N ILE A 65 3.38 4.88 -9.10
CA ILE A 65 2.54 3.88 -8.46
C ILE A 65 2.77 3.93 -6.96
N VAL A 66 1.68 3.93 -6.20
CA VAL A 66 1.73 3.71 -4.76
C VAL A 66 1.26 2.29 -4.49
N LYS A 67 2.06 1.48 -3.82
CA LYS A 67 1.71 0.09 -3.50
C LYS A 67 0.66 0.06 -2.39
N LEU A 68 -0.59 0.22 -2.79
CA LEU A 68 -1.80 0.15 -1.97
C LEU A 68 -2.90 -0.53 -2.79
N GLY A 69 -3.94 -1.04 -2.14
CA GLY A 69 -5.11 -1.57 -2.83
C GLY A 69 -5.83 -0.51 -3.68
N GLU A 70 -6.86 -0.92 -4.44
CA GLU A 70 -7.58 -0.06 -5.40
C GLU A 70 -8.09 1.27 -4.83
N SER A 71 -8.42 1.31 -3.53
CA SER A 71 -8.88 2.51 -2.84
C SER A 71 -7.79 3.56 -2.59
N ARG A 72 -6.51 3.19 -2.78
CA ARG A 72 -5.32 3.97 -2.41
C ARG A 72 -5.34 4.43 -0.96
N THR A 73 -5.98 3.64 -0.08
CA THR A 73 -6.12 3.93 1.34
C THR A 73 -5.26 2.97 2.16
N ALA A 74 -4.33 3.52 2.92
CA ALA A 74 -3.55 2.83 3.93
C ALA A 74 -4.26 2.89 5.29
N LYS A 75 -4.69 1.74 5.81
CA LYS A 75 -5.30 1.64 7.14
C LYS A 75 -4.22 1.42 8.18
N VAL A 76 -3.97 2.42 9.03
CA VAL A 76 -2.88 2.42 10.00
C VAL A 76 -3.45 2.45 11.41
N LYS A 77 -3.01 1.53 12.27
CA LYS A 77 -3.43 1.50 13.67
C LYS A 77 -2.62 2.51 14.48
N ALA A 78 -3.28 3.23 15.39
CA ALA A 78 -2.63 4.14 16.34
C ALA A 78 -2.02 3.37 17.52
N ASN A 79 -0.98 2.58 17.27
CA ASN A 79 -0.31 1.70 18.25
C ASN A 79 1.18 2.05 18.46
N GLY A 80 1.68 3.14 17.88
CA GLY A 80 3.08 3.56 17.96
C GLY A 80 4.06 2.71 17.14
N GLU A 81 3.57 1.74 16.36
CA GLU A 81 4.41 0.97 15.45
C GLU A 81 4.67 1.76 14.16
N ARG A 82 5.81 1.46 13.52
CA ARG A 82 6.13 2.02 12.21
C ARG A 82 5.25 1.38 11.16
N PHE A 83 4.77 2.21 10.25
CA PHE A 83 4.00 1.79 9.10
C PHE A 83 4.68 2.29 7.82
N GLY A 84 5.01 1.39 6.91
CA GLY A 84 5.67 1.75 5.65
C GLY A 84 4.76 1.62 4.44
N ILE A 85 4.80 2.62 3.56
CA ILE A 85 4.11 2.65 2.27
C ILE A 85 5.15 2.76 1.17
N VAL A 86 5.11 1.87 0.19
CA VAL A 86 6.07 1.91 -0.93
C VAL A 86 5.53 2.72 -2.09
N LEU A 87 6.38 3.62 -2.57
CA LEU A 87 6.20 4.42 -3.77
C LEU A 87 7.16 3.92 -4.85
N GLY A 88 6.66 3.74 -6.06
CA GLY A 88 7.46 3.55 -7.26
C GLY A 88 7.25 4.70 -8.24
N ALA A 89 8.31 5.12 -8.91
CA ALA A 89 8.24 6.04 -10.04
C ALA A 89 9.14 5.54 -11.18
N ARG A 90 8.80 5.86 -12.42
CA ARG A 90 9.65 5.61 -13.59
C ARG A 90 9.99 6.91 -14.32
N THR A 91 11.16 6.94 -14.94
CA THR A 91 11.57 8.06 -15.79
C THR A 91 10.68 8.13 -17.04
N PRO A 92 10.24 9.34 -17.46
CA PRO A 92 9.33 9.50 -18.58
C PRO A 92 9.97 9.14 -19.94
N ASP A 93 11.30 9.25 -20.03
CA ASP A 93 12.07 8.92 -21.22
C ASP A 93 12.54 7.44 -21.25
N GLY A 94 12.23 6.66 -20.20
CA GLY A 94 12.64 5.27 -20.04
C GLY A 94 14.15 5.08 -19.83
N SER A 95 14.91 6.15 -19.65
CA SER A 95 16.35 6.06 -19.40
C SER A 95 16.62 5.81 -17.91
N ALA A 96 17.83 5.35 -17.56
CA ALA A 96 18.07 4.83 -16.22
C ALA A 96 17.95 5.91 -15.12
N ALA A 97 17.16 5.65 -14.08
CA ALA A 97 16.94 6.50 -12.90
C ALA A 97 18.18 6.59 -11.99
N ARG A 98 19.36 6.86 -12.54
CA ARG A 98 20.63 6.77 -11.81
C ARG A 98 20.78 7.92 -10.81
N GLY A 99 20.85 7.57 -9.55
CA GLY A 99 21.22 8.49 -8.47
C GLY A 99 20.04 9.23 -7.84
N ARG A 100 20.32 9.83 -6.68
CA ARG A 100 19.32 10.50 -5.82
C ARG A 100 18.82 11.85 -6.31
N GLU A 101 19.43 12.36 -7.35
CA GLU A 101 19.10 13.69 -7.87
C GLU A 101 18.12 13.62 -9.02
N ARG A 102 18.17 12.57 -9.84
CA ARG A 102 17.38 12.47 -11.06
C ARG A 102 15.88 12.49 -10.79
N LEU A 103 15.37 11.44 -10.16
CA LEU A 103 13.99 11.40 -9.71
C LEU A 103 13.92 11.86 -8.27
N GLN A 104 13.05 12.84 -8.02
CA GLN A 104 12.75 13.33 -6.68
C GLN A 104 11.25 13.35 -6.46
N TYR A 105 10.83 13.01 -5.26
CA TYR A 105 9.43 13.08 -4.84
C TYR A 105 9.26 14.07 -3.68
N GLN A 106 8.06 14.64 -3.57
CA GLN A 106 7.63 15.49 -2.47
C GLN A 106 6.29 14.96 -1.97
N LEU A 107 6.14 14.90 -0.65
CA LEU A 107 4.86 14.62 0.00
C LEU A 107 4.26 15.93 0.49
N SER A 108 2.98 16.17 0.21
CA SER A 108 2.24 17.30 0.74
C SER A 108 0.89 16.87 1.30
N LEU A 109 0.46 17.52 2.38
CA LEU A 109 -0.83 17.24 2.99
C LEU A 109 -1.94 17.97 2.22
N GLU A 110 -3.09 17.31 2.07
CA GLU A 110 -4.32 18.03 1.78
C GLU A 110 -4.61 19.06 2.89
N GLU A 111 -4.99 20.27 2.46
CA GLU A 111 -5.34 21.38 3.33
C GLU A 111 -6.38 20.99 4.38
N PRO A 112 -6.35 21.58 5.58
CA PRO A 112 -7.34 21.30 6.63
C PRO A 112 -8.76 21.58 6.14
N THR A 113 -9.51 20.52 5.87
CA THR A 113 -10.88 20.61 5.36
C THR A 113 -11.76 19.56 6.02
N GLY A 114 -12.91 20.00 6.54
CA GLY A 114 -13.88 19.12 7.18
C GLY A 114 -13.29 18.36 8.38
N ASN A 115 -13.23 17.04 8.24
CA ASN A 115 -12.84 16.09 9.30
C ASN A 115 -11.54 15.35 8.97
N ASN A 116 -10.66 15.92 8.14
CA ASN A 116 -9.36 15.31 7.89
C ASN A 116 -8.42 15.41 9.11
N CYS A 117 -7.34 14.63 9.14
CA CYS A 117 -6.42 14.64 10.29
C CYS A 117 -5.86 16.05 10.55
N ALA A 118 -5.50 16.78 9.50
CA ALA A 118 -5.00 18.15 9.63
C ALA A 118 -6.00 19.09 10.33
N SER A 119 -7.31 18.91 10.13
CA SER A 119 -8.37 19.63 10.85
C SER A 119 -8.57 19.14 12.29
N LEU A 120 -8.43 17.84 12.55
CA LEU A 120 -8.77 17.24 13.86
C LEU A 120 -7.64 17.31 14.88
N ILE A 121 -6.41 17.01 14.47
CA ILE A 121 -5.23 17.00 15.35
C ILE A 121 -4.28 18.17 15.04
N GLY A 122 -4.56 18.94 13.99
CA GLY A 122 -3.73 20.04 13.53
C GLY A 122 -2.71 19.63 12.49
N THR A 123 -2.37 20.56 11.59
CA THR A 123 -1.42 20.33 10.49
C THR A 123 -0.05 19.87 10.99
N THR A 124 0.49 20.53 12.02
CA THR A 124 1.81 20.17 12.58
C THR A 124 1.80 18.77 13.19
N ALA A 125 0.77 18.42 13.96
CA ALA A 125 0.67 17.08 14.54
C ALA A 125 0.50 16.02 13.44
N THR A 126 -0.25 16.32 12.39
CA THR A 126 -0.43 15.44 11.24
C THR A 126 0.88 15.22 10.48
N LYS A 127 1.70 16.27 10.29
CA LYS A 127 3.03 16.13 9.70
C LYS A 127 3.96 15.27 10.55
N ASN A 128 3.88 15.40 11.88
CA ASN A 128 4.68 14.61 12.81
C ASN A 128 4.31 13.12 12.85
N LEU A 129 3.20 12.71 12.21
CA LEU A 129 2.87 11.30 12.00
C LEU A 129 3.79 10.62 10.97
N PHE A 130 4.51 11.40 10.16
CA PHE A 130 5.43 10.89 9.15
C PHE A 130 6.86 10.98 9.67
N GLU A 131 7.58 9.86 9.63
CA GLU A 131 9.03 9.87 9.82
C GLU A 131 9.72 10.39 8.54
N THR A 132 9.07 10.19 7.39
CA THR A 132 9.47 10.77 6.09
C THR A 132 9.13 12.27 6.05
N PRO A 133 10.11 13.17 5.85
CA PRO A 133 9.84 14.60 5.78
C PRO A 133 8.84 14.97 4.67
N LEU A 134 7.89 15.84 5.00
CA LEU A 134 6.96 16.43 4.04
C LEU A 134 7.48 17.78 3.53
N ASP A 135 6.82 18.30 2.50
CA ASP A 135 7.01 19.63 1.92
C ASP A 135 8.43 19.93 1.41
N SER A 136 9.23 18.89 1.16
CA SER A 136 10.56 18.99 0.58
C SER A 136 10.80 17.87 -0.42
N TYR A 137 11.50 18.19 -1.51
CA TYR A 137 11.89 17.20 -2.50
C TYR A 137 13.02 16.32 -1.97
N ARG A 138 12.89 15.02 -2.23
CA ARG A 138 13.87 14.02 -1.84
C ARG A 138 14.08 12.99 -2.94
N GLY A 139 15.29 12.46 -3.00
CA GLY A 139 15.59 11.29 -3.82
C GLY A 139 14.91 10.03 -3.30
N PHE A 140 14.70 9.08 -4.20
CA PHE A 140 14.25 7.72 -3.90
C PHE A 140 15.32 6.91 -3.15
N ASP A 141 14.89 5.80 -2.53
CA ASP A 141 15.76 4.97 -1.69
C ASP A 141 16.50 3.88 -2.48
N GLN A 142 15.83 3.32 -3.50
CA GLN A 142 16.37 2.28 -4.38
C GLN A 142 16.08 2.57 -5.86
N TYR A 143 16.86 1.94 -6.74
CA TYR A 143 16.81 2.15 -8.18
C TYR A 143 16.98 0.82 -8.92
N ASP A 144 16.21 0.64 -9.99
CA ASP A 144 16.36 -0.49 -10.90
C ASP A 144 16.02 -0.06 -12.33
N GLY A 145 17.03 0.02 -13.20
CA GLY A 145 16.87 0.50 -14.56
C GLY A 145 16.26 1.91 -14.59
N ALA A 146 15.09 2.04 -15.23
CA ALA A 146 14.31 3.29 -15.32
C ALA A 146 13.44 3.55 -14.08
N ASN A 147 13.35 2.60 -13.15
CA ASN A 147 12.46 2.66 -12.00
C ASN A 147 13.22 3.12 -10.74
N ALA A 148 12.53 3.85 -9.88
CA ALA A 148 12.98 4.28 -8.57
C ALA A 148 11.91 3.96 -7.52
N TYR A 149 12.34 3.59 -6.32
CA TYR A 149 11.48 3.13 -5.23
C TYR A 149 11.80 3.85 -3.93
N ALA A 150 10.77 4.29 -3.22
CA ALA A 150 10.89 4.98 -1.93
C ALA A 150 9.96 4.36 -0.89
N LEU A 151 10.42 4.34 0.34
CA LEU A 151 9.64 3.91 1.50
C LEU A 151 9.19 5.15 2.27
N ILE A 152 7.88 5.35 2.32
CA ILE A 152 7.25 6.39 3.13
C ILE A 152 6.95 5.77 4.49
N GLU A 153 7.70 6.18 5.50
CA GLU A 153 7.55 5.71 6.87
C GLU A 153 6.66 6.66 7.68
N LEU A 154 5.69 6.08 8.38
CA LEU A 154 4.79 6.72 9.34
C LEU A 154 4.97 6.10 10.72
N ASN A 155 4.72 6.89 11.74
CA ASN A 155 4.63 6.44 13.13
C ASN A 155 3.43 7.12 13.76
N ILE A 156 2.40 6.34 14.10
CA ILE A 156 1.14 6.86 14.63
C ILE A 156 1.09 6.60 16.13
N PRO A 157 1.30 7.62 16.99
CA PRO A 157 1.33 7.41 18.43
C PRO A 157 0.02 6.83 18.96
N GLU A 158 0.13 6.06 20.05
CA GLU A 158 -1.04 5.62 20.80
C GLU A 158 -1.93 6.80 21.21
N GLY A 159 -3.24 6.59 21.16
CA GLY A 159 -4.23 7.62 21.50
C GLY A 159 -4.51 8.64 20.38
N THR A 160 -3.87 8.53 19.21
CA THR A 160 -4.22 9.34 18.05
C THR A 160 -5.69 9.10 17.68
N ALA A 161 -6.44 10.20 17.50
CA ALA A 161 -7.85 10.12 17.13
C ALA A 161 -8.02 9.50 15.73
N SER A 162 -9.11 8.78 15.53
CA SER A 162 -9.42 8.26 14.19
C SER A 162 -9.72 9.40 13.24
N CYS A 163 -9.02 9.42 12.11
CA CYS A 163 -9.11 10.45 11.11
C CYS A 163 -8.63 9.91 9.76
N THR A 164 -8.99 10.60 8.68
CA THR A 164 -8.48 10.30 7.34
C THR A 164 -7.68 11.50 6.85
N GLN A 165 -6.54 11.26 6.21
CA GLN A 165 -5.76 12.33 5.59
C GLN A 165 -5.40 11.91 4.18
N LYS A 166 -5.60 12.81 3.21
CA LYS A 166 -5.08 12.64 1.85
C LYS A 166 -3.69 13.26 1.78
N ILE A 167 -2.77 12.54 1.16
CA ILE A 167 -1.39 12.94 0.91
C ILE A 167 -1.19 12.97 -0.60
N TYR A 168 -0.72 14.09 -1.10
CA TYR A 168 -0.29 14.23 -2.49
C TYR A 168 1.18 13.85 -2.60
N ILE A 169 1.52 13.21 -3.71
CA ILE A 169 2.87 12.83 -4.07
C ILE A 169 3.15 13.48 -5.41
N ASP A 170 4.12 14.38 -5.43
CA ASP A 170 4.58 15.03 -6.64
C ASP A 170 5.98 14.53 -6.99
N VAL A 171 6.19 14.10 -8.23
CA VAL A 171 7.48 13.59 -8.71
C VAL A 171 8.01 14.47 -9.81
N LYS A 172 9.29 14.83 -9.70
CA LYS A 172 10.03 15.58 -10.71
C LYS A 172 11.22 14.77 -11.23
N ASP A 173 11.54 15.00 -12.50
CA ASP A 173 12.77 14.53 -13.15
C ASP A 173 13.67 15.75 -13.36
N THR A 174 14.84 15.79 -12.72
CA THR A 174 15.77 16.92 -12.86
C THR A 174 16.46 16.93 -14.21
N ASP A 175 16.58 15.78 -14.88
CA ASP A 175 17.27 15.66 -16.17
C ASP A 175 16.41 16.15 -17.32
N SER A 176 15.09 16.22 -17.15
CA SER A 176 14.18 16.78 -18.15
C SER A 176 14.23 18.32 -18.22
N GLY A 177 14.99 18.97 -17.32
CA GLY A 177 15.06 20.43 -17.22
C GLY A 177 13.75 21.09 -16.78
N LEU A 178 12.79 20.30 -16.30
CA LEU A 178 11.52 20.79 -15.78
C LEU A 178 11.69 21.21 -14.32
N THR A 179 11.22 22.40 -13.98
CA THR A 179 11.17 22.89 -12.59
C THR A 179 9.94 22.39 -11.85
N GLU A 180 8.90 22.03 -12.58
CA GLU A 180 7.62 21.54 -12.06
C GLU A 180 7.58 20.00 -12.03
N PRO A 181 6.76 19.40 -11.14
CA PRO A 181 6.45 17.98 -11.19
C PRO A 181 5.97 17.57 -12.58
N TYR A 182 6.49 16.48 -13.13
CA TYR A 182 5.98 15.93 -14.40
C TYR A 182 4.76 15.04 -14.18
N VAL A 183 4.60 14.51 -12.96
CA VAL A 183 3.53 13.60 -12.58
C VAL A 183 3.22 13.74 -11.10
N GLY A 184 1.95 13.62 -10.76
CA GLY A 184 1.46 13.63 -9.39
C GLY A 184 0.47 12.49 -9.16
N THR A 185 0.46 11.95 -7.94
CA THR A 185 -0.52 10.97 -7.48
C THR A 185 -0.92 11.28 -6.04
N PHE A 186 -1.74 10.43 -5.44
CA PHE A 186 -2.11 10.57 -4.04
C PHE A 186 -2.37 9.22 -3.40
N PHE A 187 -2.28 9.19 -2.07
CA PHE A 187 -2.83 8.15 -1.25
C PHE A 187 -3.58 8.76 -0.06
N ARG A 188 -4.36 7.94 0.62
CA ARG A 188 -5.04 8.30 1.86
C ARG A 188 -4.50 7.46 2.99
N ILE A 189 -4.30 8.05 4.16
CA ILE A 189 -4.14 7.30 5.40
C ILE A 189 -5.45 7.36 6.17
N GLU A 190 -5.85 6.22 6.72
CA GLU A 190 -6.98 6.08 7.62
C GLU A 190 -6.44 5.61 8.97
N VAL A 191 -6.40 6.54 9.93
CA VAL A 191 -5.96 6.24 11.29
C VAL A 191 -7.10 5.55 12.02
N LEU A 192 -6.84 4.31 12.43
CA LEU A 192 -7.74 3.50 13.23
C LEU A 192 -7.34 3.60 14.70
N LYS A 193 -8.32 3.73 15.59
CA LYS A 193 -8.07 3.65 17.03
C LYS A 193 -7.46 2.29 17.37
N SER A 194 -6.39 2.27 18.16
CA SER A 194 -5.93 1.04 18.81
C SER A 194 -7.01 0.62 19.81
N GLY A 195 -7.74 -0.45 19.49
CA GLY A 195 -8.73 -1.06 20.35
C GLY A 195 -8.12 -2.26 21.08
N ILE A 196 -8.51 -2.46 22.34
CA ILE A 196 -8.12 -3.59 23.22
C ILE A 196 -8.72 -4.95 22.74
N PHE A 197 -9.49 -4.97 21.66
CA PHE A 197 -10.09 -6.19 21.11
C PHE A 197 -9.82 -6.28 19.62
N GLY A 198 -8.82 -7.09 19.26
CA GLY A 198 -8.48 -7.47 17.89
C GLY A 198 -7.42 -8.55 17.93
#